data_AF-A0A565B8N8-F1
#
_entry.id   AF-A0A565B8N8-F1
#
_cell.length_a   1.000
_cell.length_b   1.000
_cell.length_c   1.000
_cell.angle_alpha   90.00
_cell.angle_beta   90.00
_cell.angle_gamma   90.00
#
_symmetry.space_group_name_H-M   'P 1'
#
loop_
_entity.id
_entity.type
_entity.pdbx_description
1 polymer ?
#
loop_
_entity_poly.entity_id
_entity_poly.type
_entity_poly.pdbx_seq_one_letter_code
_entity_poly.pdbx_strand_id
1 'polypeptide(L)'
;MGNRGYAKAVLELIDPKGMYFGNRVITRTESPELKTLDLVLADERGVVIVDDRRDVWPTVHHDHKHSNLVQIRKCHYFRVKDEKQSFTLDSSKSNKS
;
A
#
# COMPACT_ATOMS: atom_id res chain seq x y z
N MET A 1 4.82 4.08 -6.70
CA MET A 1 5.81 3.12 -6.18
C MET A 1 7.19 3.76 -6.21
N GLY A 2 8.06 3.45 -5.24
CA GLY A 2 9.40 4.03 -5.13
C GLY A 2 10.42 3.34 -6.05
N ASN A 3 11.52 4.04 -6.36
CA ASN A 3 12.66 3.49 -7.10
C ASN A 3 13.69 2.83 -6.16
N ARG A 4 14.74 2.23 -6.72
CA ARG A 4 15.81 1.56 -5.96
C ARG A 4 16.53 2.49 -4.98
N GLY A 5 16.84 3.72 -5.38
CA GLY A 5 17.50 4.70 -4.52
C GLY A 5 16.65 5.06 -3.30
N TYR A 6 15.35 5.31 -3.50
CA TYR A 6 14.40 5.58 -2.43
C TYR A 6 14.27 4.38 -1.48
N ALA A 7 14.12 3.17 -2.01
CA ALA A 7 14.03 1.96 -1.19
C ALA A 7 15.28 1.76 -0.33
N LYS A 8 16.47 2.00 -0.89
CA LYS A 8 17.74 1.92 -0.16
C LYS A 8 17.78 2.92 1.00
N ALA A 9 17.46 4.18 0.75
CA ALA A 9 17.44 5.22 1.79
C ALA A 9 16.45 4.90 2.92
N VAL A 10 15.29 4.31 2.61
CA VAL A 10 14.32 3.87 3.62
C VAL A 10 14.88 2.70 4.44
N LEU A 11 15.51 1.70 3.80
CA LEU A 11 16.09 0.55 4.49
C LEU A 11 17.24 0.92 5.42
N GLU A 12 18.07 1.89 5.03
CA GLU A 12 19.11 2.45 5.90
C GLU A 12 18.53 3.04 7.20
N LEU A 13 17.28 3.53 7.17
CA LEU A 13 16.58 4.06 8.34
C LEU A 13 15.88 2.97 9.17
N ILE A 14 15.15 2.05 8.53
CA ILE A 14 14.25 1.12 9.23
C ILE A 14 14.86 -0.26 9.50
N ASP A 15 15.87 -0.67 8.75
CA ASP A 15 16.57 -1.95 8.89
C ASP A 15 18.09 -1.77 8.70
N PRO A 16 18.77 -0.95 9.53
CA PRO A 16 20.19 -0.60 9.35
C PRO A 16 21.13 -1.81 9.45
N LYS A 17 20.66 -2.92 10.04
CA LYS A 17 21.43 -4.18 10.16
C LYS A 17 21.08 -5.19 9.06
N GLY A 18 20.09 -4.92 8.22
CA GLY A 18 19.64 -5.81 7.16
C GLY A 18 19.07 -7.15 7.65
N MET A 19 18.53 -7.20 8.87
CA MET A 19 18.07 -8.44 9.50
C MET A 19 16.69 -8.87 9.01
N TYR A 20 15.87 -7.91 8.56
CA TYR A 20 14.47 -8.18 8.22
C TYR A 20 14.29 -8.34 6.72
N PHE A 21 14.74 -7.39 5.90
CA PHE A 21 14.41 -7.40 4.48
C PHE A 21 15.50 -8.06 3.62
N GLY A 22 16.78 -7.89 4.00
CA GLY A 22 17.91 -8.33 3.19
C GLY A 22 17.78 -7.86 1.74
N ASN A 23 17.91 -8.78 0.78
CA ASN A 23 17.76 -8.49 -0.66
C ASN A 23 16.32 -8.65 -1.18
N ARG A 24 15.33 -8.90 -0.33
CA ARG A 24 13.93 -9.13 -0.71
C ARG A 24 13.19 -7.81 -0.95
N VAL A 25 13.67 -7.06 -1.93
CA VAL A 25 13.25 -5.68 -2.22
C VAL A 25 12.91 -5.58 -3.70
N ILE A 26 11.62 -5.38 -3.98
CA ILE A 26 11.08 -5.15 -5.32
C ILE A 26 10.71 -3.68 -5.40
N THR A 27 11.15 -3.01 -6.47
CA THR A 27 10.93 -1.58 -6.68
C THR A 27 10.25 -1.32 -8.01
N ARG A 28 10.00 -0.05 -8.33
CA ARG A 28 9.44 0.33 -9.63
C ARG A 28 10.30 -0.11 -10.82
N THR A 29 11.59 -0.38 -10.62
CA THR A 29 12.47 -0.89 -11.67
C THR A 29 12.07 -2.30 -12.11
N GLU A 30 11.65 -3.16 -11.16
CA GLU A 30 11.22 -4.53 -11.44
C GLU A 30 9.70 -4.63 -11.71
N SER A 31 8.92 -3.71 -11.15
CA SER A 31 7.45 -3.67 -11.22
C SER A 31 6.97 -2.21 -11.48
N PRO A 32 6.93 -1.76 -12.75
CA PRO A 32 6.80 -0.34 -13.08
C PRO A 32 5.44 0.32 -12.80
N GLU A 33 4.35 -0.42 -13.00
CA GLU A 33 2.99 0.14 -13.00
C GLU A 33 2.09 -0.54 -11.96
N LEU A 34 2.09 -1.87 -11.95
CA LEU A 34 1.29 -2.70 -11.08
C LEU A 34 2.18 -3.65 -10.28
N LYS A 35 1.75 -3.95 -9.05
CA LYS A 35 2.38 -4.94 -8.19
C LYS A 35 1.87 -6.33 -8.54
N THR A 36 2.73 -7.34 -8.41
CA THR A 36 2.38 -8.75 -8.65
C THR A 36 3.10 -9.65 -7.65
N LEU A 37 2.50 -10.81 -7.34
CA LEU A 37 3.14 -11.87 -6.56
C LEU A 37 4.13 -12.69 -7.40
N ASP A 38 4.14 -12.58 -8.73
CA ASP A 38 5.04 -13.33 -9.62
C ASP A 38 6.54 -13.06 -9.36
N LEU A 39 6.84 -11.91 -8.76
CA LEU A 39 8.20 -11.50 -8.39
C LEU A 39 8.61 -11.98 -6.98
N VAL A 40 7.67 -12.57 -6.23
CA VAL A 40 7.90 -13.10 -4.89
C VAL A 40 8.23 -14.59 -5.00
N LEU A 41 9.42 -14.97 -4.54
CA LEU A 41 9.88 -16.37 -4.53
C LEU A 41 9.25 -17.17 -3.37
N ALA A 42 7.92 -17.23 -3.31
CA ALA A 42 7.16 -17.98 -2.33
C ALA A 42 5.82 -18.46 -2.91
N ASP A 43 5.27 -19.57 -2.40
CA ASP A 43 3.90 -19.98 -2.72
C ASP A 43 2.93 -18.90 -2.21
N GLU A 44 2.05 -18.43 -3.10
CA GLU A 44 1.07 -17.38 -2.79
C GLU A 44 0.20 -17.71 -1.58
N ARG A 45 -0.08 -19.00 -1.28
CA ARG A 45 -0.87 -19.40 -0.11
C ARG A 45 -0.17 -19.07 1.21
N GLY A 46 1.14 -18.89 1.20
CA GLY A 46 1.97 -18.50 2.34
C GLY A 46 2.24 -17.00 2.44
N VAL A 47 1.65 -16.17 1.55
CA VAL A 47 1.97 -14.73 1.46
C VAL A 47 0.78 -13.89 1.88
N VAL A 48 1.02 -12.90 2.75
CA VAL A 48 0.06 -11.84 3.10
C VAL A 48 0.60 -10.51 2.59
N ILE A 49 -0.26 -9.74 1.94
CA ILE A 49 0.02 -8.40 1.41
C ILE A 49 -0.62 -7.37 2.33
N VAL A 50 0.17 -6.39 2.76
CA VAL A 50 -0.29 -5.24 3.56
C VAL A 50 -0.03 -3.98 2.75
N ASP A 51 -1.09 -3.30 2.32
CA ASP A 51 -1.00 -2.13 1.43
C ASP A 51 -2.19 -1.18 1.65
N ASP A 52 -2.02 0.12 1.46
CA ASP A 52 -3.12 1.08 1.55
C ASP A 52 -3.92 1.19 0.24
N ARG A 53 -3.35 0.70 -0.87
CA ARG A 53 -3.90 0.83 -2.22
C ARG A 53 -4.25 -0.53 -2.83
N ARG A 54 -5.54 -0.79 -3.00
CA ARG A 54 -6.04 -1.99 -3.69
C ARG A 54 -5.87 -1.93 -5.20
N ASP A 55 -5.95 -0.72 -5.78
CA ASP A 55 -5.95 -0.46 -7.22
C ASP A 55 -4.63 -0.81 -7.93
N VAL A 56 -3.52 -0.89 -7.19
CA VAL A 56 -2.20 -1.23 -7.75
C VAL A 56 -1.92 -2.73 -7.80
N TRP A 57 -2.83 -3.56 -7.28
CA TRP A 57 -2.78 -5.01 -7.36
C TRP A 57 -3.84 -5.49 -8.37
N PRO A 58 -3.49 -6.11 -9.50
CA PRO A 58 -4.45 -6.50 -10.53
C PRO A 58 -5.34 -7.66 -10.07
N THR A 59 -6.62 -7.60 -10.46
CA THR A 59 -7.66 -8.62 -10.23
C THR A 59 -7.67 -9.73 -11.30
N VAL A 60 -6.86 -9.59 -12.34
CA VAL A 60 -7.14 -10.14 -13.68
C VAL A 60 -6.62 -11.58 -13.88
N HIS A 61 -5.79 -12.11 -12.97
CA HIS A 61 -5.45 -13.53 -12.99
C HIS A 61 -6.58 -14.32 -12.31
N HIS A 62 -7.32 -15.05 -13.15
CA HIS A 62 -8.65 -15.61 -12.91
C HIS A 62 -8.79 -16.62 -11.74
N ASP A 63 -7.73 -16.98 -11.03
CA ASP A 63 -7.79 -18.01 -9.97
C ASP A 63 -7.62 -17.48 -8.53
N HIS A 64 -7.08 -16.27 -8.32
CA HIS A 64 -6.71 -15.80 -6.96
C HIS A 64 -7.26 -14.40 -6.66
N LYS A 65 -8.52 -14.38 -6.24
CA LYS A 65 -9.29 -13.19 -5.90
C LYS A 65 -8.75 -12.47 -4.65
N HIS A 66 -7.62 -11.76 -4.72
CA HIS A 66 -7.09 -10.85 -3.68
C HIS A 66 -7.18 -11.35 -2.22
N SER A 67 -7.20 -12.66 -1.96
CA SER A 67 -7.38 -13.22 -0.61
C SER A 67 -6.26 -12.79 0.32
N ASN A 68 -5.11 -12.46 -0.26
CA ASN A 68 -3.89 -12.18 0.47
C ASN A 68 -3.79 -10.70 0.84
N LEU A 69 -4.61 -9.82 0.26
CA LEU A 69 -4.54 -8.38 0.51
C LEU A 69 -5.35 -7.97 1.74
N VAL A 70 -4.64 -7.58 2.79
CA VAL A 70 -5.18 -6.84 3.93
C VAL A 70 -4.98 -5.36 3.66
N GLN A 71 -6.04 -4.69 3.19
CA GLN A 71 -5.98 -3.25 2.93
C GLN A 71 -5.93 -2.46 4.25
N ILE A 72 -4.91 -1.63 4.42
CA ILE A 72 -4.73 -0.78 5.61
C ILE A 72 -5.11 0.67 5.33
N ARG A 73 -5.26 1.46 6.39
CA ARG A 73 -5.50 2.90 6.26
C ARG A 73 -4.23 3.61 5.79
N LYS A 74 -4.38 4.52 4.84
CA LYS A 74 -3.30 5.39 4.36
C LYS A 74 -2.70 6.20 5.51
N CYS A 75 -1.38 6.23 5.59
CA CYS A 75 -0.65 7.01 6.58
C CYS A 75 -0.62 8.50 6.16
N HIS A 76 -1.33 9.35 6.91
CA HIS A 76 -1.38 10.80 6.71
C HIS A 76 -0.69 11.55 7.85
N TYR A 77 0.60 11.27 8.08
CA TYR A 77 1.37 11.97 9.12
C TYR A 77 1.67 13.42 8.72
N PHE A 78 2.22 13.61 7.52
CA PHE A 78 2.43 14.94 6.96
C PHE A 78 1.12 15.40 6.31
N ARG A 79 0.34 16.21 7.05
CA ARG A 79 -0.82 16.91 6.49
C ARG A 79 -0.32 17.89 5.43
N VAL A 80 -0.54 17.56 4.17
CA VAL A 80 -0.59 18.58 3.12
C VAL A 80 -1.78 19.49 3.46
N LYS A 81 -1.55 20.80 3.54
CA LYS A 81 -2.66 21.77 3.65
C LYS A 81 -3.37 21.82 2.30
N ASP A 82 -4.16 20.80 2.00
CA ASP A 82 -5.13 20.90 0.91
C ASP A 82 -6.40 21.53 1.50
N GLU A 83 -6.53 22.84 1.28
CA GLU A 83 -7.80 23.55 1.35
C GLU A 83 -8.78 22.88 0.38
N LYS A 84 -9.69 22.06 0.92
CA LYS A 84 -11.10 21.84 0.51
C LYS A 84 -11.62 20.56 1.17
N GLN A 85 -12.03 20.66 2.42
CA GLN A 85 -13.10 19.80 2.92
C GLN A 85 -14.41 20.55 2.74
N SER A 86 -15.14 20.28 1.67
CA SER A 86 -16.57 20.57 1.63
C SER A 86 -17.25 19.59 2.57
N PHE A 87 -17.55 20.04 3.79
CA PHE A 87 -18.54 19.38 4.62
C PHE A 87 -19.91 19.74 4.08
N THR A 88 -20.55 18.81 3.37
CA THR A 88 -22.01 18.84 3.23
C THR A 88 -22.56 18.34 4.56
N LEU A 89 -22.96 19.26 5.43
CA LEU A 89 -23.76 18.92 6.61
C LEU A 89 -25.16 18.52 6.12
N ASP A 90 -25.51 17.25 6.29
CA ASP A 90 -26.89 16.77 6.22
C ASP A 90 -27.68 17.42 7.35
N SER A 91 -28.41 18.49 7.01
CA SER A 91 -29.37 19.14 7.88
C SER A 91 -30.66 18.33 7.91
N SER A 92 -30.64 17.18 8.59
CA SER A 92 -31.87 16.48 8.97
C SER A 92 -31.73 15.72 10.29
N LYS A 93 -31.79 16.47 11.41
CA LYS A 93 -32.45 16.05 12.67
C LYS A 93 -32.29 17.14 13.74
N SER A 94 -33.38 17.87 14.00
CA SER A 94 -33.99 17.99 15.34
C SER A 94 -35.03 19.12 15.32
N ASN A 95 -36.26 18.80 14.92
CA ASN A 95 -37.43 19.55 15.39
C ASN A 95 -37.80 18.96 16.75
N LYS A 96 -37.55 19.72 17.82
CA LYS A 96 -38.27 19.57 19.08
C LYS A 96 -38.32 20.91 19.81
N SER A 97 -39.46 21.56 19.70
CA SER A 97 -40.01 22.51 20.68
C SER A 97 -41.53 22.43 20.55
#